data_AF-L1NVT1-F1
#
_entry.id   AF-L1NVT1-F1
#
_cell.length_a   1.000
_cell.length_b   1.000
_cell.length_c   1.000
_cell.angle_alpha   90.00
_cell.angle_beta   90.00
_cell.angle_gamma   90.00
#
_symmetry.space_group_name_H-M   'P 1'
#
loop_
_entity.id
_entity.type
_entity.pdbx_description
1 polymer ?
#
loop_
_entity_poly.entity_id
_entity_poly.type
_entity_poly.pdbx_seq_one_letter_code
_entity_poly.pdbx_strand_id
1 'polypeptide(L)'
;MTEFKQDNFTFVDIISLIFIFFLSTANFFALLYLTDGKMPISLAITVLVLVIYYAIMQVLKNKKQAMASKNYKSAATLWFLPFIGLSLFSLVLLVHFLNIENNVKPKVQAEVNEKINKVIGISTIYEEEASKDLQNYKSALTNKLRAYVKNRKSGKKYKGNTQDSLQIGKYVIDNQTLAIATLANLSSIVESNLSPIRNKVSENTKILKEVEAEAERRRQDFQNWNFLGVAKNYNTTNDFVTDSYKLLNEKLEELPMYQDMVLFQMDSHQLPLNSFSELNKVYPPNWFLPILIVVVIHLVILIPFITYKVRRYDNESTPSSIGGATEY
;
A
#
# COMPACT_ATOMS: atom_id res chain seq x y z
N MET A 1 48.87 20.99 -5.22
CA MET A 1 48.61 19.58 -4.84
C MET A 1 48.48 19.52 -3.34
N THR A 2 47.26 19.52 -2.83
CA THR A 2 46.98 19.29 -1.41
C THR A 2 46.94 17.79 -1.18
N GLU A 3 47.89 17.27 -0.39
CA GLU A 3 47.84 15.92 0.16
C GLU A 3 46.45 15.70 0.77
N PHE A 4 45.72 14.70 0.26
CA PHE A 4 44.60 14.11 0.99
C PHE A 4 45.17 13.41 2.21
N LYS A 5 45.38 14.17 3.29
CA LYS A 5 45.67 13.60 4.59
C LYS A 5 44.40 12.85 5.02
N GLN A 6 44.47 11.53 5.04
CA GLN A 6 43.36 10.69 5.46
C GLN A 6 43.14 10.93 6.96
N ASP A 7 42.17 11.77 7.30
CA ASP A 7 41.77 11.99 8.69
C ASP A 7 41.20 10.67 9.23
N ASN A 8 41.78 10.19 10.34
CA ASN A 8 41.33 8.96 10.99
C ASN A 8 39.86 9.09 11.43
N PHE A 9 39.05 8.08 11.11
CA PHE A 9 37.66 8.00 11.56
C PHE A 9 37.63 7.89 13.10
N THR A 10 37.00 8.85 13.77
CA THR A 10 36.96 8.89 15.24
C THR A 10 35.70 8.26 15.79
N PHE A 11 35.71 7.85 17.06
CA PHE A 11 34.54 7.27 17.74
C PHE A 11 33.27 8.14 17.63
N VAL A 12 33.43 9.47 17.69
CA VAL A 12 32.30 10.40 17.53
C VAL A 12 31.73 10.41 16.12
N ASP A 13 32.54 10.15 15.08
CA ASP A 13 32.06 9.99 13.70
C ASP A 13 31.17 8.74 13.58
N ILE A 14 31.50 7.65 14.30
CA ILE A 14 30.69 6.42 14.36
C ILE A 14 29.34 6.71 15.03
N ILE A 15 29.33 7.37 16.19
CA ILE A 15 28.09 7.71 16.91
C ILE A 15 27.18 8.57 16.03
N SER A 16 27.74 9.62 15.40
CA SER A 16 26.98 10.48 14.49
C SER A 16 26.34 9.67 13.35
N LEU A 17 27.09 8.74 12.75
CA LEU A 17 26.59 7.89 11.67
C LEU A 17 25.45 6.95 12.12
N ILE A 18 25.52 6.41 13.34
CA ILE A 18 24.43 5.61 13.92
C ILE A 18 23.15 6.45 14.06
N PHE A 19 23.26 7.69 14.53
CA PHE A 19 22.10 8.57 14.68
C PHE A 19 21.54 9.03 13.32
N ILE A 20 22.40 9.29 12.33
CA ILE A 20 21.98 9.52 10.94
C ILE A 20 21.22 8.29 10.43
N PHE A 21 21.72 7.08 10.67
CA PHE A 21 21.07 5.85 10.25
C PHE A 21 19.66 5.71 10.84
N PHE A 22 19.50 5.90 12.15
CA PHE A 22 18.17 5.87 12.79
C PHE A 22 17.21 6.92 12.23
N LEU A 23 17.69 8.15 12.01
CA LEU A 23 16.89 9.21 11.38
C LEU A 23 16.48 8.83 9.95
N SER A 24 17.41 8.26 9.18
CA SER A 24 17.15 7.75 7.83
C SER A 24 16.14 6.62 7.82
N THR A 25 16.15 5.71 8.80
CA THR A 25 15.14 4.66 8.93
C THR A 25 13.74 5.24 9.16
N ALA A 26 13.61 6.22 10.06
CA ALA A 26 12.32 6.88 10.29
C ALA A 26 11.84 7.65 9.05
N ASN A 27 12.75 8.37 8.37
CA ASN A 27 12.47 9.05 7.12
C ASN A 27 12.03 8.08 6.02
N PHE A 28 12.64 6.89 5.95
CA PHE A 28 12.25 5.86 4.98
C PHE A 28 10.80 5.38 5.20
N PHE A 29 10.41 5.10 6.45
CA PHE A 29 9.04 4.70 6.73
C PHE A 29 8.03 5.82 6.44
N ALA A 30 8.36 7.07 6.76
CA ALA A 30 7.55 8.22 6.36
C ALA A 30 7.37 8.32 4.84
N LEU A 31 8.47 8.16 4.09
CA LEU A 31 8.48 8.20 2.63
C LEU A 31 7.69 7.04 2.01
N LEU A 32 7.68 5.86 2.64
CA LEU A 32 6.85 4.75 2.18
C LEU A 32 5.37 5.14 2.15
N TYR A 33 4.87 5.84 3.18
CA TYR A 33 3.50 6.35 3.16
C TYR A 33 3.30 7.41 2.07
N LEU A 34 4.21 8.38 1.96
CA LEU A 34 4.12 9.47 0.97
C LEU A 34 4.26 9.02 -0.49
N THR A 35 4.79 7.82 -0.73
CA THR A 35 5.02 7.29 -2.08
C THR A 35 4.14 6.08 -2.40
N ASP A 36 3.05 5.87 -1.65
CA ASP A 36 2.10 4.76 -1.84
C ASP A 36 2.79 3.38 -1.80
N GLY A 37 3.77 3.22 -0.91
CA GLY A 37 4.52 1.97 -0.76
C GLY A 37 5.55 1.69 -1.86
N LYS A 38 5.88 2.66 -2.73
CA LYS A 38 6.92 2.52 -3.77
C LYS A 38 8.32 2.46 -3.15
N MET A 39 8.69 1.27 -2.66
CA MET A 39 9.95 1.00 -1.96
C MET A 39 11.21 1.51 -2.71
N PRO A 40 11.39 1.29 -4.03
CA PRO A 40 12.59 1.77 -4.72
C PRO A 40 12.76 3.30 -4.65
N ILE A 41 11.65 4.04 -4.77
CA ILE A 41 11.65 5.51 -4.73
C ILE A 41 11.95 5.99 -3.31
N SER A 42 11.24 5.43 -2.31
CA SER A 42 11.47 5.74 -0.90
C SER A 42 12.93 5.50 -0.47
N LEU A 43 13.49 4.37 -0.91
CA LEU A 43 14.87 4.01 -0.61
C LEU A 43 15.87 4.96 -1.30
N ALA A 44 15.65 5.26 -2.59
CA ALA A 44 16.51 6.18 -3.33
C ALA A 44 16.57 7.58 -2.69
N ILE A 45 15.42 8.13 -2.31
CA ILE A 45 15.35 9.43 -1.61
C ILE A 45 16.05 9.35 -0.25
N THR A 46 15.82 8.28 0.52
CA THR A 46 16.46 8.11 1.84
C THR A 46 17.98 8.05 1.75
N VAL A 47 18.50 7.25 0.81
CA VAL A 47 19.94 7.11 0.56
C VAL A 47 20.54 8.43 0.11
N LEU A 48 19.85 9.16 -0.79
CA LEU A 48 20.29 10.48 -1.23
C LEU A 48 20.40 11.45 -0.05
N VAL A 49 19.38 11.51 0.81
CA VAL A 49 19.38 12.36 2.02
C VAL A 49 20.52 11.99 2.96
N LEU A 50 20.79 10.70 3.17
CA LEU A 50 21.92 10.22 3.99
C LEU A 50 23.26 10.69 3.44
N VAL A 51 23.49 10.56 2.13
CA VAL A 51 24.72 11.01 1.47
C VAL A 51 24.90 12.52 1.61
N ILE A 52 23.82 13.30 1.47
CA ILE A 52 23.86 14.75 1.63
C ILE A 52 24.19 15.12 3.09
N TYR A 53 23.59 14.45 4.09
CA TYR A 53 23.94 14.66 5.49
C TYR A 53 25.42 14.43 5.75
N TYR A 54 25.96 13.32 5.27
CA TYR A 54 27.38 13.00 5.42
C TYR A 54 28.28 14.05 4.76
N ALA A 55 27.95 14.46 3.53
CA ALA A 55 28.70 15.48 2.79
C ALA A 55 28.71 16.83 3.53
N ILE A 56 27.55 17.29 4.03
CA ILE A 56 27.44 18.53 4.80
C ILE A 56 28.27 18.44 6.08
N MET A 57 28.22 17.32 6.80
CA MET A 57 29.00 17.13 8.02
C MET A 57 30.51 17.18 7.76
N GLN A 58 30.98 16.55 6.69
CA GLN A 58 32.39 16.63 6.29
C GLN A 58 32.80 18.06 5.92
N VAL A 59 31.95 18.79 5.19
CA VAL A 59 32.23 20.20 4.85
C VAL A 59 32.27 21.08 6.09
N LEU A 60 31.30 20.93 7.02
CA LEU A 60 31.28 21.67 8.28
C LEU A 60 32.55 21.42 9.10
N LYS A 61 32.96 20.15 9.23
CA LYS A 61 34.20 19.74 9.92
C LYS A 61 35.43 20.40 9.29
N ASN A 62 35.59 20.27 7.96
CA ASN A 62 36.73 20.82 7.22
C ASN A 62 36.81 22.35 7.26
N LYS A 63 35.67 23.03 7.33
CA LYS A 63 35.59 24.49 7.36
C LYS A 63 35.62 25.07 8.78
N LYS A 64 35.60 24.24 9.84
CA LYS A 64 35.55 24.68 11.24
C LYS A 64 36.69 25.64 11.59
N GLN A 65 37.91 25.35 11.14
CA GLN A 65 39.08 26.20 11.38
C GLN A 65 38.87 27.63 10.87
N ALA A 66 38.32 27.77 9.65
CA ALA A 66 38.04 29.06 9.03
C ALA A 66 36.84 29.79 9.66
N MET A 67 35.88 29.04 10.22
CA MET A 67 34.77 29.62 10.98
C MET A 67 35.25 30.16 12.33
N ALA A 68 35.96 29.34 13.10
CA ALA A 68 36.40 29.68 14.44
C ALA A 68 37.43 30.82 14.45
N SER A 69 38.34 30.89 13.46
CA SER A 69 39.30 32.01 13.35
C SER A 69 38.65 33.37 13.09
N LYS A 70 37.41 33.38 12.58
CA LYS A 70 36.63 34.60 12.30
C LYS A 70 35.43 34.76 13.23
N ASN A 71 35.45 34.14 14.43
CA ASN A 71 34.33 34.16 15.37
C ASN A 71 32.98 33.83 14.72
N TYR A 72 32.96 32.84 13.81
CA TYR A 72 31.80 32.37 13.06
C TYR A 72 31.15 33.41 12.12
N LYS A 73 31.79 34.54 11.85
CA LYS A 73 31.36 35.55 10.85
C LYS A 73 31.82 35.22 9.42
N SER A 74 32.31 34.00 9.18
CA SER A 74 32.78 33.53 7.86
C SER A 74 31.61 33.07 6.99
N ALA A 75 31.72 33.21 5.66
CA ALA A 75 30.77 32.61 4.71
C ALA A 75 30.63 31.08 4.88
N ALA A 76 31.65 30.43 5.46
CA ALA A 76 31.59 29.01 5.81
C ALA A 76 30.46 28.65 6.79
N THR A 77 30.00 29.60 7.63
CA THR A 77 28.88 29.40 8.56
C THR A 77 27.56 29.16 7.81
N LEU A 78 27.44 29.60 6.55
CA LEU A 78 26.24 29.35 5.74
C LEU A 78 25.99 27.86 5.47
N TRP A 79 26.99 26.98 5.64
CA TRP A 79 26.79 25.53 5.53
C TRP A 79 25.89 24.94 6.63
N PHE A 80 25.57 25.70 7.69
CA PHE A 80 24.52 25.31 8.62
C PHE A 80 23.11 25.44 8.04
N LEU A 81 22.89 26.31 7.04
CA LEU A 81 21.58 26.45 6.41
C LEU A 81 21.07 25.16 5.75
N PRO A 82 21.84 24.49 4.85
CA PRO A 82 21.40 23.21 4.30
C PRO A 82 21.30 22.11 5.37
N PHE A 83 22.11 22.15 6.44
CA PHE A 83 21.96 21.25 7.59
C PHE A 83 20.59 21.43 8.27
N ILE A 84 20.22 22.67 8.60
CA ILE A 84 18.91 23.02 9.18
C ILE A 84 17.78 22.66 8.23
N GLY A 85 17.95 22.87 6.92
CA GLY A 85 16.98 22.48 5.90
C GLY A 85 16.70 20.98 5.90
N LEU A 86 17.74 20.14 6.01
CA LEU A 86 17.58 18.70 6.16
C LEU A 86 16.92 18.31 7.49
N SER A 87 17.21 19.05 8.58
CA SER A 87 16.55 18.83 9.87
C SER A 87 15.06 19.09 9.80
N LEU A 88 14.64 20.19 9.14
CA LEU A 88 13.23 20.51 8.93
C LEU A 88 12.54 19.49 8.02
N PHE A 89 13.22 19.05 6.96
CA PHE A 89 12.72 17.98 6.10
C PHE A 89 12.49 16.68 6.89
N SER A 90 13.47 16.29 7.70
CA SER A 90 13.37 15.08 8.54
C SER A 90 12.32 15.24 9.64
N LEU A 91 12.10 16.45 10.15
CA LEU A 91 11.03 16.74 11.09
C LEU A 91 9.66 16.51 10.47
N VAL A 92 9.40 17.03 9.27
CA VAL A 92 8.13 16.81 8.57
C VAL A 92 7.87 15.32 8.37
N LEU A 93 8.88 14.57 7.92
CA LEU A 93 8.78 13.13 7.75
C LEU A 93 8.51 12.39 9.07
N LEU A 94 9.27 12.70 10.12
CA LEU A 94 9.09 12.06 11.43
C LEU A 94 7.71 12.38 12.03
N VAL A 95 7.25 13.63 11.92
CA VAL A 95 5.90 14.02 12.35
C VAL A 95 4.85 13.22 11.57
N HIS A 96 4.99 13.11 10.25
CA HIS A 96 4.08 12.32 9.40
C HIS A 96 3.99 10.87 9.86
N PHE A 97 5.16 10.23 10.01
CA PHE A 97 5.28 8.84 10.45
C PHE A 97 4.65 8.64 11.82
N LEU A 98 5.04 9.43 12.82
CA LEU A 98 4.54 9.28 14.18
C LEU A 98 3.04 9.60 14.30
N ASN A 99 2.51 10.50 13.48
CA ASN A 99 1.06 10.76 13.44
C ASN A 99 0.31 9.54 12.93
N ILE A 100 0.82 8.91 11.85
CA ILE A 100 0.25 7.68 11.33
C ILE A 100 0.26 6.58 12.39
N GLU A 101 1.42 6.35 13.03
CA GLU A 101 1.58 5.29 14.02
C GLU A 101 0.71 5.44 15.26
N ASN A 102 0.60 6.68 15.79
CA ASN A 102 0.00 6.89 17.11
C ASN A 102 -1.46 7.32 17.05
N ASN A 103 -1.85 8.06 16.01
CA ASN A 103 -3.18 8.69 15.93
C ASN A 103 -4.07 8.05 14.87
N VAL A 104 -3.51 7.79 13.69
CA VAL A 104 -4.29 7.39 12.50
C VAL A 104 -4.42 5.87 12.38
N LYS A 105 -3.44 5.11 12.88
CA LYS A 105 -3.42 3.65 12.89
C LYS A 105 -4.75 2.97 13.27
N PRO A 106 -5.38 3.26 14.42
CA PRO A 106 -6.64 2.63 14.78
C PRO A 106 -7.78 2.96 13.80
N LYS A 107 -7.74 4.13 13.16
CA LYS A 107 -8.74 4.55 12.17
C LYS A 107 -8.58 3.78 10.86
N VAL A 108 -7.35 3.65 10.39
CA VAL A 108 -7.01 2.83 9.21
C VAL A 108 -7.41 1.36 9.43
N GLN A 109 -7.09 0.81 10.60
CA GLN A 109 -7.45 -0.58 10.93
C GLN A 109 -8.97 -0.78 10.95
N ALA A 110 -9.74 0.16 11.52
CA ALA A 110 -11.19 0.08 11.54
C ALA A 110 -11.79 0.19 10.13
N GLU A 111 -11.38 1.19 9.35
CA GLU A 111 -11.86 1.42 7.98
C GLU A 111 -11.59 0.22 7.08
N VAL A 112 -10.36 -0.30 7.08
CA VAL A 112 -10.01 -1.44 6.25
C VAL A 112 -10.74 -2.70 6.70
N ASN A 113 -10.86 -2.94 8.01
CA ASN A 113 -11.59 -4.10 8.50
C ASN A 113 -13.06 -4.06 8.07
N GLU A 114 -13.72 -2.91 8.15
CA GLU A 114 -15.09 -2.73 7.65
C GLU A 114 -15.19 -3.05 6.15
N LYS A 115 -14.29 -2.49 5.35
CA LYS A 115 -14.29 -2.65 3.89
C LYS A 115 -13.99 -4.09 3.47
N ILE A 116 -12.97 -4.71 4.05
CA ILE A 116 -12.58 -6.09 3.77
C ILE A 116 -13.64 -7.09 4.21
N ASN A 117 -14.33 -6.85 5.33
CA ASN A 117 -15.43 -7.71 5.77
C ASN A 117 -16.59 -7.79 4.76
N LYS A 118 -16.73 -6.82 3.85
CA LYS A 118 -17.72 -6.89 2.75
C LYS A 118 -17.32 -7.91 1.68
N VAL A 119 -16.02 -8.17 1.51
CA VAL A 119 -15.49 -9.16 0.56
C VAL A 119 -15.54 -10.56 1.16
N ILE A 120 -15.41 -10.67 2.48
CA ILE A 120 -15.53 -11.95 3.19
C ILE A 120 -16.97 -12.46 3.02
N GLY A 121 -17.14 -13.62 2.41
CA GLY A 121 -18.44 -14.25 2.18
C GLY A 121 -19.04 -14.02 0.79
N ILE A 122 -18.35 -13.33 -0.13
CA ILE A 122 -18.82 -13.23 -1.53
C ILE A 122 -18.96 -14.61 -2.19
N SER A 123 -18.12 -15.58 -1.82
CA SER A 123 -18.23 -16.95 -2.31
C SER A 123 -19.49 -17.63 -1.80
N THR A 124 -19.91 -17.33 -0.56
CA THR A 124 -21.18 -17.80 0.01
C THR A 124 -22.37 -17.19 -0.71
N ILE A 125 -22.36 -15.87 -0.99
CA ILE A 125 -23.41 -15.21 -1.77
C ILE A 125 -23.56 -15.90 -3.14
N TYR A 126 -22.44 -16.17 -3.82
CA TYR A 126 -22.44 -16.88 -5.09
C TYR A 126 -22.98 -18.31 -4.97
N GLU A 127 -22.52 -19.09 -3.99
CA GLU A 127 -22.97 -20.47 -3.76
C GLU A 127 -24.49 -20.54 -3.52
N GLU A 128 -25.05 -19.60 -2.75
CA GLU A 128 -26.49 -19.51 -2.50
C GLU A 128 -27.29 -19.22 -3.77
N GLU A 129 -26.89 -18.21 -4.54
CA GLU A 129 -27.56 -17.86 -5.80
C GLU A 129 -27.40 -18.94 -6.86
N ALA A 130 -26.21 -19.54 -6.99
CA ALA A 130 -25.97 -20.66 -7.89
C ALA A 130 -26.82 -21.88 -7.53
N SER A 131 -27.01 -22.16 -6.24
CA SER A 131 -27.88 -23.26 -5.77
C SER A 131 -29.34 -23.04 -6.17
N LYS A 132 -29.86 -21.82 -5.96
CA LYS A 132 -31.22 -21.44 -6.40
C LYS A 132 -31.36 -21.54 -7.92
N ASP A 133 -30.37 -21.03 -8.65
CA ASP A 133 -30.33 -21.05 -10.11
C ASP A 133 -30.37 -22.48 -10.66
N LEU A 134 -29.52 -23.37 -10.14
CA LEU A 134 -29.49 -24.79 -10.50
C LEU A 134 -30.83 -25.49 -10.23
N GLN A 135 -31.48 -25.18 -9.10
CA GLN A 135 -32.79 -25.75 -8.76
C GLN A 135 -33.89 -25.24 -9.71
N ASN A 136 -33.88 -23.95 -10.03
CA ASN A 136 -34.81 -23.33 -10.96
C ASN A 136 -34.61 -23.86 -12.38
N TYR A 137 -33.36 -23.98 -12.83
CA TYR A 137 -32.98 -24.56 -14.10
C TYR A 137 -33.44 -26.01 -14.21
N LYS A 138 -33.14 -26.84 -13.20
CA LYS A 138 -33.57 -28.25 -13.13
C LYS A 138 -35.09 -28.38 -13.26
N SER A 139 -35.83 -27.56 -12.52
CA SER A 139 -37.29 -27.60 -12.51
C SER A 139 -37.88 -27.16 -13.85
N ALA A 140 -37.37 -26.06 -14.41
CA ALA A 140 -37.82 -25.53 -15.70
C ALA A 140 -37.51 -26.49 -16.85
N LEU A 141 -36.29 -27.06 -16.88
CA LEU A 141 -35.88 -28.03 -17.88
C LEU A 141 -36.71 -29.32 -17.80
N THR A 142 -36.90 -29.87 -16.59
CA THR A 142 -37.72 -31.07 -16.37
C THR A 142 -39.15 -30.87 -16.88
N ASN A 143 -39.75 -29.72 -16.57
CA ASN A 143 -41.11 -29.40 -17.01
C ASN A 143 -41.20 -29.25 -18.53
N LYS A 144 -40.26 -28.56 -19.16
CA LYS A 144 -40.20 -28.40 -20.62
C LYS A 144 -39.99 -29.72 -21.35
N LEU A 145 -39.05 -30.56 -20.88
CA LEU A 145 -38.81 -31.89 -21.46
C LEU A 145 -40.03 -32.81 -21.29
N ARG A 146 -40.69 -32.80 -20.12
CA ARG A 146 -41.90 -33.57 -19.88
C ARG A 146 -43.04 -33.14 -20.81
N ALA A 147 -43.23 -31.84 -21.01
CA ALA A 147 -44.20 -31.30 -21.96
C ALA A 147 -43.89 -31.74 -23.39
N TYR A 148 -42.62 -31.64 -23.82
CA TYR A 148 -42.16 -32.10 -25.14
C TYR A 148 -42.48 -33.58 -25.38
N VAL A 149 -42.10 -34.48 -24.45
CA VAL A 149 -42.34 -35.92 -24.58
C VAL A 149 -43.83 -36.27 -24.63
N LYS A 150 -44.65 -35.63 -23.79
CA LYS A 150 -46.12 -35.85 -23.79
C LYS A 150 -46.75 -35.40 -25.11
N ASN A 151 -46.40 -34.21 -25.58
CA ASN A 151 -46.96 -33.65 -26.80
C ASN A 151 -46.58 -34.48 -28.02
N ARG A 152 -45.32 -34.93 -28.12
CA ARG A 152 -44.85 -35.84 -29.18
C ARG A 152 -45.65 -37.15 -29.22
N LYS A 153 -45.92 -37.77 -28.07
CA LYS A 153 -46.72 -39.01 -27.99
C LYS A 153 -48.18 -38.83 -28.43
N SER A 154 -48.76 -37.64 -28.21
CA SER A 154 -50.16 -37.36 -28.54
C SER A 154 -50.45 -37.12 -30.03
N GLY A 155 -49.44 -37.18 -30.91
CA GLY A 155 -49.59 -36.91 -32.35
C GLY A 155 -49.97 -35.45 -32.67
N LYS A 156 -50.10 -34.58 -31.67
CA LYS A 156 -50.31 -33.14 -31.87
C LYS A 156 -49.06 -32.54 -32.53
N LYS A 157 -49.20 -32.11 -33.78
CA LYS A 157 -48.23 -31.31 -34.53
C LYS A 157 -47.99 -29.98 -33.80
N TYR A 158 -47.09 -29.97 -32.82
CA TYR A 158 -46.62 -28.73 -32.19
C TYR A 158 -45.56 -28.11 -33.10
N LYS A 159 -45.98 -27.11 -33.88
CA LYS A 159 -45.08 -26.18 -34.56
C LYS A 159 -44.33 -25.35 -33.49
N GLY A 160 -43.02 -25.56 -33.34
CA GLY A 160 -42.04 -24.48 -33.19
C GLY A 160 -41.92 -23.68 -31.88
N ASN A 161 -42.43 -24.10 -30.71
CA ASN A 161 -42.18 -23.32 -29.46
C ASN A 161 -41.44 -24.06 -28.35
N THR A 162 -41.75 -25.34 -28.11
CA THR A 162 -41.16 -26.08 -26.97
C THR A 162 -39.83 -26.70 -27.38
N GLN A 163 -39.77 -27.29 -28.58
CA GLN A 163 -38.55 -27.81 -29.18
C GLN A 163 -37.53 -26.70 -29.39
N ASP A 164 -37.95 -25.60 -30.02
CA ASP A 164 -37.11 -24.42 -30.22
C ASP A 164 -36.60 -23.91 -28.87
N SER A 165 -37.47 -23.74 -27.86
CA SER A 165 -37.01 -23.32 -26.52
C SER A 165 -36.07 -24.29 -25.80
N LEU A 166 -36.01 -25.57 -26.21
CA LEU A 166 -35.05 -26.55 -25.68
C LEU A 166 -33.74 -26.54 -26.48
N GLN A 167 -33.78 -26.15 -27.76
CA GLN A 167 -32.65 -26.14 -28.69
C GLN A 167 -31.87 -24.83 -28.68
N ILE A 168 -32.53 -23.72 -28.33
CA ILE A 168 -31.92 -22.39 -28.26
C ILE A 168 -31.92 -21.83 -26.83
N GLY A 169 -31.11 -20.80 -26.60
CA GLY A 169 -31.05 -20.10 -25.32
C GLY A 169 -30.36 -20.90 -24.22
N LYS A 170 -31.02 -21.07 -23.08
CA LYS A 170 -30.41 -21.55 -21.82
C LYS A 170 -30.23 -23.09 -21.75
N TYR A 171 -30.89 -23.87 -22.63
CA TYR A 171 -30.92 -25.34 -22.52
C TYR A 171 -30.08 -26.07 -23.59
N VAL A 172 -30.04 -25.56 -24.83
CA VAL A 172 -29.18 -26.05 -25.95
C VAL A 172 -29.13 -27.58 -26.09
N ILE A 173 -30.29 -28.25 -26.01
CA ILE A 173 -30.39 -29.71 -26.17
C ILE A 173 -30.49 -30.04 -27.66
N ASP A 174 -29.58 -30.89 -28.15
CA ASP A 174 -29.51 -31.26 -29.56
C ASP A 174 -30.70 -32.12 -30.04
N ASN A 175 -30.90 -32.12 -31.35
CA ASN A 175 -31.99 -32.86 -32.00
C ASN A 175 -31.96 -34.38 -31.74
N GLN A 176 -30.78 -34.98 -31.64
CA GLN A 176 -30.64 -36.43 -31.46
C GLN A 176 -31.07 -36.81 -30.03
N THR A 177 -30.62 -36.05 -29.03
CA THR A 177 -31.03 -36.21 -27.63
C THR A 177 -32.54 -36.03 -27.47
N LEU A 178 -33.15 -35.03 -28.13
CA LEU A 178 -34.60 -34.82 -28.11
C LEU A 178 -35.37 -35.96 -28.81
N ALA A 179 -34.86 -36.47 -29.93
CA ALA A 179 -35.50 -37.58 -30.65
C ALA A 179 -35.60 -38.85 -29.79
N ILE A 180 -34.60 -39.14 -28.95
CA ILE A 180 -34.58 -40.32 -28.07
C ILE A 180 -35.15 -40.06 -26.67
N ALA A 181 -35.58 -38.83 -26.36
CA ALA A 181 -36.14 -38.49 -25.04
C ALA A 181 -37.45 -39.25 -24.76
N THR A 182 -37.56 -39.82 -23.55
CA THR A 182 -38.73 -40.55 -23.03
C THR A 182 -38.95 -40.16 -21.57
N LEU A 183 -40.14 -40.43 -21.02
CA LEU A 183 -40.41 -40.15 -19.60
C LEU A 183 -39.44 -40.90 -18.66
N ALA A 184 -38.92 -42.06 -19.07
CA ALA A 184 -38.02 -42.88 -18.28
C ALA A 184 -36.58 -42.31 -18.23
N ASN A 185 -36.10 -41.65 -19.29
CA ASN A 185 -34.73 -41.13 -19.36
C ASN A 185 -34.62 -39.61 -19.14
N LEU A 186 -35.73 -38.90 -18.85
CA LEU A 186 -35.70 -37.44 -18.61
C LEU A 186 -34.71 -37.04 -17.52
N SER A 187 -34.65 -37.79 -16.42
CA SER A 187 -33.72 -37.48 -15.31
C SER A 187 -32.27 -37.52 -15.78
N SER A 188 -31.91 -38.47 -16.66
CA SER A 188 -30.55 -38.58 -17.20
C SER A 188 -30.23 -37.41 -18.13
N ILE A 189 -31.18 -36.97 -18.96
CA ILE A 189 -30.98 -35.82 -19.86
C ILE A 189 -30.81 -34.53 -19.04
N VAL A 190 -31.65 -34.33 -18.03
CA VAL A 190 -31.56 -33.17 -17.12
C VAL A 190 -30.21 -33.17 -16.39
N GLU A 191 -29.80 -34.32 -15.86
CA GLU A 191 -28.54 -34.44 -15.11
C GLU A 191 -27.32 -34.21 -15.99
N SER A 192 -27.33 -34.72 -17.24
CA SER A 192 -26.27 -34.46 -18.21
C SER A 192 -26.10 -32.97 -18.50
N ASN A 193 -27.21 -32.22 -18.59
CA ASN A 193 -27.19 -30.77 -18.80
C ASN A 193 -26.78 -29.99 -17.54
N LEU A 194 -27.07 -30.50 -16.34
CA LEU A 194 -26.68 -29.88 -15.08
C LEU A 194 -25.18 -30.06 -14.78
N SER A 195 -24.57 -31.17 -15.18
CA SER A 195 -23.17 -31.49 -14.92
C SER A 195 -22.17 -30.37 -15.30
N PRO A 196 -22.16 -29.85 -16.55
CA PRO A 196 -21.24 -28.77 -16.91
C PRO A 196 -21.49 -27.48 -16.13
N ILE A 197 -22.75 -27.17 -15.78
CA ILE A 197 -23.09 -25.99 -14.99
C ILE A 197 -22.55 -26.15 -13.57
N ARG A 198 -22.68 -27.33 -12.94
CA ARG A 198 -22.13 -27.60 -11.60
C ARG A 198 -20.61 -27.51 -11.57
N ASN A 199 -19.93 -27.99 -12.61
CA ASN A 199 -18.47 -27.85 -12.72
C ASN A 199 -18.07 -26.37 -12.77
N LYS A 200 -18.77 -25.58 -13.60
CA LYS A 200 -18.55 -24.14 -13.69
C LYS A 200 -18.82 -23.41 -12.37
N VAL A 201 -19.89 -23.77 -11.66
CA VAL A 201 -20.18 -23.24 -10.32
C VAL A 201 -19.03 -23.57 -9.36
N SER A 202 -18.56 -24.82 -9.34
CA SER A 202 -17.42 -25.22 -8.50
C SER A 202 -16.14 -24.47 -8.84
N GLU A 203 -15.88 -24.16 -10.11
CA GLU A 203 -14.71 -23.38 -10.54
C GLU A 203 -14.84 -21.92 -10.11
N ASN A 204 -15.98 -21.28 -10.36
CA ASN A 204 -16.24 -19.90 -9.98
C ASN A 204 -16.20 -19.72 -8.45
N THR A 205 -16.73 -20.66 -7.68
CA THR A 205 -16.61 -20.68 -6.22
C THR A 205 -15.15 -20.70 -5.77
N LYS A 206 -14.27 -21.48 -6.42
CA LYS A 206 -12.84 -21.50 -6.07
C LYS A 206 -12.19 -20.15 -6.33
N ILE A 207 -12.47 -19.51 -7.47
CA ILE A 207 -11.98 -18.18 -7.81
C ILE A 207 -12.40 -17.15 -6.74
N LEU A 208 -13.67 -17.16 -6.32
CA LEU A 208 -14.16 -16.24 -5.29
C LEU A 208 -13.54 -16.52 -3.92
N LYS A 209 -13.27 -17.78 -3.57
CA LYS A 209 -12.52 -18.14 -2.35
C LYS A 209 -11.08 -17.66 -2.36
N GLU A 210 -10.42 -17.61 -3.53
CA GLU A 210 -9.08 -17.01 -3.66
C GLU A 210 -9.11 -15.50 -3.40
N VAL A 211 -10.17 -14.81 -3.83
CA VAL A 211 -10.39 -13.39 -3.51
C VAL A 211 -10.61 -13.17 -2.02
N GLU A 212 -11.42 -14.01 -1.37
CA GLU A 212 -11.59 -13.98 0.10
C GLU A 212 -10.27 -14.24 0.84
N ALA A 213 -9.45 -15.17 0.36
CA ALA A 213 -8.14 -15.43 0.94
C ALA A 213 -7.18 -14.24 0.78
N GLU A 214 -7.23 -13.53 -0.35
CA GLU A 214 -6.49 -12.28 -0.53
C GLU A 214 -7.01 -11.17 0.40
N ALA A 215 -8.33 -11.07 0.57
CA ALA A 215 -8.95 -10.13 1.50
C ALA A 215 -8.45 -10.37 2.94
N GLU A 216 -8.36 -11.64 3.36
CA GLU A 216 -7.83 -12.03 4.65
C GLU A 216 -6.34 -11.72 4.81
N ARG A 217 -5.51 -11.96 3.78
CA ARG A 217 -4.09 -11.56 3.79
C ARG A 217 -3.94 -10.05 3.98
N ARG A 218 -4.72 -9.26 3.24
CA ARG A 218 -4.73 -7.79 3.40
C ARG A 218 -5.13 -7.41 4.82
N ARG A 219 -6.21 -8.00 5.37
CA ARG A 219 -6.63 -7.76 6.75
C ARG A 219 -5.51 -7.99 7.76
N GLN A 220 -4.74 -9.07 7.59
CA GLN A 220 -3.61 -9.40 8.45
C GLN A 220 -2.48 -8.38 8.35
N ASP A 221 -2.19 -7.83 7.16
CA ASP A 221 -1.21 -6.74 7.01
C ASP A 221 -1.59 -5.52 7.86
N PHE A 222 -2.87 -5.16 7.93
CA PHE A 222 -3.33 -4.05 8.76
C PHE A 222 -3.40 -4.40 10.25
N GLN A 223 -3.83 -5.61 10.62
CA GLN A 223 -3.88 -6.05 12.02
C GLN A 223 -2.48 -6.13 12.64
N ASN A 224 -1.53 -6.72 11.94
CA ASN A 224 -0.14 -6.84 12.37
C ASN A 224 0.67 -5.56 12.12
N TRP A 225 0.07 -4.57 11.47
CA TRP A 225 0.71 -3.32 11.09
C TRP A 225 2.00 -3.51 10.29
N ASN A 226 1.94 -4.38 9.29
CA ASN A 226 3.00 -4.57 8.32
C ASN A 226 3.17 -3.28 7.49
N PHE A 227 4.15 -2.43 7.85
CA PHE A 227 4.37 -1.11 7.23
C PHE A 227 4.31 -1.10 5.71
N LEU A 228 4.93 -2.08 5.06
CA LEU A 228 4.95 -2.18 3.60
C LEU A 228 3.56 -2.57 3.05
N GLY A 229 2.91 -3.53 3.70
CA GLY A 229 1.54 -3.94 3.38
C GLY A 229 0.56 -2.77 3.55
N VAL A 230 0.63 -2.04 4.66
CA VAL A 230 -0.22 -0.87 4.95
C VAL A 230 -0.01 0.22 3.90
N ALA A 231 1.23 0.64 3.66
CA ALA A 231 1.53 1.72 2.71
C ALA A 231 1.13 1.39 1.27
N LYS A 232 1.24 0.11 0.86
CA LYS A 232 0.88 -0.35 -0.49
C LYS A 232 -0.62 -0.63 -0.65
N ASN A 233 -1.24 -1.31 0.31
CA ASN A 233 -2.57 -1.89 0.14
C ASN A 233 -3.68 -0.90 0.54
N TYR A 234 -3.40 0.10 1.38
CA TYR A 234 -4.43 0.99 1.86
C TYR A 234 -5.12 1.76 0.73
N ASN A 235 -4.32 2.41 -0.13
CA ASN A 235 -4.84 3.20 -1.25
C ASN A 235 -5.53 2.35 -2.34
N THR A 236 -5.35 1.02 -2.32
CA THR A 236 -6.01 0.09 -3.26
C THR A 236 -7.13 -0.72 -2.62
N THR A 237 -7.47 -0.45 -1.35
CA THR A 237 -8.50 -1.20 -0.63
C THR A 237 -9.88 -0.98 -1.26
N ASN A 238 -10.22 0.26 -1.61
CA ASN A 238 -11.51 0.55 -2.25
C ASN A 238 -11.67 -0.14 -3.59
N ASP A 239 -10.63 -0.06 -4.43
CA ASP A 239 -10.61 -0.69 -5.75
C ASP A 239 -10.74 -2.21 -5.61
N PHE A 240 -9.98 -2.81 -4.70
CA PHE A 240 -10.05 -4.25 -4.42
C PHE A 240 -11.46 -4.71 -4.03
N VAL A 241 -12.14 -4.00 -3.12
CA VAL A 241 -13.51 -4.36 -2.72
C VAL A 241 -14.48 -4.20 -3.90
N THR A 242 -14.35 -3.11 -4.66
CA THR A 242 -15.20 -2.83 -5.82
C THR A 242 -15.02 -3.90 -6.91
N ASP A 243 -13.78 -4.23 -7.24
CA ASP A 243 -13.44 -5.26 -8.22
C ASP A 243 -13.90 -6.66 -7.78
N SER A 244 -13.89 -6.93 -6.47
CA SER A 244 -14.41 -8.19 -5.92
C SER A 244 -15.92 -8.35 -6.17
N TYR A 245 -16.70 -7.28 -5.96
CA TYR A 245 -18.13 -7.30 -6.25
C TYR A 245 -18.45 -7.29 -7.74
N LYS A 246 -17.61 -6.62 -8.55
CA LYS A 246 -17.71 -6.70 -10.01
C LYS A 246 -17.51 -8.14 -10.48
N LEU A 247 -16.47 -8.81 -9.99
CA LEU A 247 -16.20 -10.21 -10.30
C LEU A 247 -17.36 -11.12 -9.86
N LEU A 248 -17.92 -10.91 -8.66
CA LEU A 248 -19.10 -11.65 -8.20
C LEU A 248 -20.25 -11.52 -9.21
N ASN A 249 -20.59 -10.30 -9.63
CA ASN A 249 -21.67 -10.06 -10.59
C ASN A 249 -21.37 -10.67 -11.97
N GLU A 250 -20.13 -10.57 -12.46
CA GLU A 250 -19.69 -11.26 -13.68
C GLU A 250 -19.90 -12.78 -13.58
N LYS A 251 -19.63 -13.38 -12.41
CA LYS A 251 -19.85 -14.83 -12.19
C LYS A 251 -21.32 -15.20 -12.04
N LEU A 252 -22.15 -14.31 -11.52
CA LEU A 252 -23.59 -14.51 -11.45
C LEU A 252 -24.24 -14.44 -12.83
N GLU A 253 -23.81 -13.51 -13.70
CA GLU A 253 -24.30 -13.40 -15.09
C GLU A 253 -24.03 -14.65 -15.93
N GLU A 254 -22.99 -15.41 -15.57
CA GLU A 254 -22.65 -16.68 -16.20
C GLU A 254 -23.63 -17.82 -15.89
N LEU A 255 -24.54 -17.65 -14.91
CA LEU A 255 -25.55 -18.63 -14.52
C LEU A 255 -26.74 -18.63 -15.50
N PRO A 256 -27.32 -19.81 -15.82
CA PRO A 256 -28.34 -19.90 -16.85
C PRO A 256 -29.65 -19.22 -16.47
N MET A 257 -30.05 -19.16 -15.21
CA MET A 257 -31.32 -18.55 -14.77
C MET A 257 -31.15 -17.20 -14.06
N TYR A 258 -29.98 -16.55 -14.21
CA TYR A 258 -29.67 -15.24 -13.62
C TYR A 258 -30.76 -14.19 -13.88
N GLN A 259 -31.01 -13.36 -12.86
CA GLN A 259 -32.04 -12.32 -12.88
C GLN A 259 -31.51 -10.93 -12.51
N ASP A 260 -30.86 -10.80 -11.34
CA ASP A 260 -30.53 -9.49 -10.77
C ASP A 260 -29.08 -9.41 -10.26
N MET A 261 -28.48 -8.23 -10.43
CA MET A 261 -27.15 -7.90 -9.90
C MET A 261 -27.19 -7.71 -8.39
N VAL A 262 -26.13 -8.13 -7.71
CA VAL A 262 -25.88 -7.75 -6.32
C VAL A 262 -25.45 -6.28 -6.30
N LEU A 263 -26.35 -5.42 -5.79
CA LEU A 263 -26.07 -4.01 -5.60
C LEU A 263 -25.07 -3.84 -4.46
N PHE A 264 -23.94 -3.22 -4.78
CA PHE A 264 -22.88 -2.92 -3.82
C PHE A 264 -22.81 -1.42 -3.53
N GLN A 265 -22.83 -1.07 -2.25
CA GLN A 265 -22.59 0.29 -1.77
C GLN A 265 -21.55 0.30 -0.66
N MET A 266 -20.61 1.23 -0.78
CA MET A 266 -19.53 1.44 0.16
C MET A 266 -19.14 2.91 0.16
N ASP A 267 -18.78 3.43 1.32
CA ASP A 267 -18.13 4.73 1.41
C ASP A 267 -16.74 4.67 0.77
N SER A 268 -16.54 5.47 -0.27
CA SER A 268 -15.28 5.57 -0.99
C SER A 268 -14.28 6.51 -0.32
N HIS A 269 -14.65 7.17 0.78
CA HIS A 269 -13.71 7.97 1.55
C HIS A 269 -12.50 7.15 2.00
N GLN A 270 -11.31 7.76 1.94
CA GLN A 270 -10.06 7.22 2.46
C GLN A 270 -9.25 8.34 3.11
N LEU A 271 -8.61 8.02 4.23
CA LEU A 271 -7.64 8.91 4.87
C LEU A 271 -6.44 9.19 3.95
N PRO A 272 -5.96 10.44 3.85
CA PRO A 272 -4.90 10.82 2.91
C PRO A 272 -3.50 10.48 3.47
N LEU A 273 -3.19 9.19 3.64
CA LEU A 273 -1.93 8.72 4.24
C LEU A 273 -0.69 9.16 3.45
N ASN A 274 -0.85 9.42 2.15
CA ASN A 274 0.22 9.88 1.26
C ASN A 274 0.42 11.40 1.25
N SER A 275 -0.34 12.15 2.04
CA SER A 275 -0.28 13.61 2.08
C SER A 275 -0.16 14.12 3.50
N PHE A 276 1.02 14.68 3.85
CA PHE A 276 1.26 15.28 5.15
C PHE A 276 0.26 16.41 5.47
N SER A 277 0.04 17.31 4.51
CA SER A 277 -0.79 18.50 4.72
C SER A 277 -2.27 18.12 4.90
N GLU A 278 -2.77 17.20 4.07
CA GLU A 278 -4.17 16.78 4.15
C GLU A 278 -4.42 15.93 5.39
N LEU A 279 -3.51 15.02 5.73
CA LEU A 279 -3.64 14.20 6.92
C LEU A 279 -3.65 15.05 8.19
N ASN A 280 -2.79 16.07 8.28
CA ASN A 280 -2.73 16.96 9.44
C ASN A 280 -3.95 17.86 9.60
N LYS A 281 -4.70 18.14 8.52
CA LYS A 281 -5.99 18.86 8.62
C LYS A 281 -7.05 18.02 9.32
N VAL A 282 -7.05 16.71 9.07
CA VAL A 282 -8.03 15.78 9.64
C VAL A 282 -7.59 15.28 11.01
N TYR A 283 -6.30 14.96 11.15
CA TYR A 283 -5.68 14.43 12.36
C TYR A 283 -4.42 15.24 12.69
N PRO A 284 -4.55 16.36 13.43
CA PRO A 284 -3.41 17.20 13.79
C PRO A 284 -2.39 16.42 14.64
N PRO A 285 -1.08 16.47 14.29
CA PRO A 285 -0.08 15.73 15.02
C PRO A 285 0.33 16.44 16.31
N ASN A 286 0.86 15.68 17.27
CA ASN A 286 1.61 16.26 18.37
C ASN A 286 3.02 16.64 17.88
N TRP A 287 3.29 17.94 17.79
CA TRP A 287 4.56 18.47 17.31
C TRP A 287 5.69 18.41 18.34
N PHE A 288 5.38 18.39 19.64
CA PHE A 288 6.38 18.52 20.69
C PHE A 288 7.38 17.37 20.69
N LEU A 289 6.90 16.12 20.69
CA LEU A 289 7.76 14.94 20.76
C LEU A 289 8.66 14.78 19.52
N PRO A 290 8.15 14.91 18.27
CA PRO A 290 9.00 14.88 17.08
C PRO A 290 10.06 16.00 17.07
N ILE A 291 9.70 17.23 17.46
CA ILE A 291 10.66 18.34 17.55
C ILE A 291 11.79 17.99 18.53
N LEU A 292 11.44 17.49 19.73
CA LEU A 292 12.43 17.11 20.74
C LEU A 292 13.37 16.02 20.23
N ILE A 293 12.82 14.96 19.62
CA ILE A 293 13.61 13.85 19.04
C ILE A 293 14.57 14.38 17.97
N VAL A 294 14.07 15.20 17.04
CA VAL A 294 14.88 15.78 15.96
C VAL A 294 16.00 16.64 16.54
N VAL A 295 15.71 17.51 17.51
CA VAL A 295 16.74 18.37 18.13
C VAL A 295 17.83 17.51 18.77
N VAL A 296 17.47 16.50 19.57
CA VAL A 296 18.44 15.62 20.23
C VAL A 296 19.29 14.87 19.21
N ILE A 297 18.67 14.25 18.20
CA ILE A 297 19.39 13.53 17.15
C ILE A 297 20.37 14.46 16.43
N HIS A 298 19.95 15.68 16.07
CA HIS A 298 20.81 16.61 15.34
C HIS A 298 21.95 17.17 16.17
N LEU A 299 21.76 17.35 17.48
CA LEU A 299 22.86 17.69 18.39
C LEU A 299 23.92 16.58 18.42
N VAL A 300 23.49 15.31 18.44
CA VAL A 300 24.41 14.16 18.38
C VAL A 300 25.11 14.07 17.03
N ILE A 301 24.39 14.31 15.93
CA ILE A 301 24.96 14.35 14.58
C ILE A 301 26.06 15.41 14.47
N LEU A 302 25.91 16.55 15.16
CA LEU A 302 26.88 17.65 15.17
C LEU A 302 28.12 17.39 16.06
N ILE A 303 28.15 16.33 16.88
CA ILE A 303 29.29 16.07 17.79
C ILE A 303 30.64 16.07 17.06
N PRO A 304 30.83 15.37 15.91
CA PRO A 304 32.10 15.40 15.18
C PRO A 304 32.58 16.81 14.82
N PHE A 305 31.64 17.69 14.45
CA PHE A 305 31.94 19.09 14.23
C PHE A 305 32.35 19.77 15.54
N ILE A 306 31.58 19.59 16.62
CA ILE A 306 31.84 20.23 17.93
C ILE A 306 33.20 19.80 18.51
N THR A 307 33.57 18.53 18.40
CA THR A 307 34.80 17.97 18.97
C THR A 307 36.04 18.14 18.08
N TYR A 308 35.88 18.52 16.80
CA TYR A 308 37.02 18.75 15.91
C TYR A 308 37.93 19.87 16.45
N LYS A 309 39.21 19.58 16.65
CA LYS A 309 40.14 20.56 17.23
C LYS A 309 40.45 21.68 16.24
N VAL A 310 40.35 22.92 16.70
CA VAL A 310 40.73 24.13 15.97
C VAL A 310 41.97 24.72 16.63
N ARG A 311 42.94 25.18 15.84
CA ARG A 311 44.06 26.00 16.36
C ARG A 311 43.61 27.45 16.42
N ARG A 312 43.49 28.04 17.60
CA ARG A 312 43.24 29.47 17.76
C ARG A 312 44.60 30.17 17.78
N TYR A 313 44.85 31.04 16.81
CA TYR A 313 45.99 31.94 16.85
C TYR A 313 45.50 33.21 17.52
N ASP A 314 45.92 33.44 18.77
CA ASP A 314 45.64 34.69 19.46
C ASP A 314 46.55 35.76 18.85
N ASN A 315 45.95 36.73 18.14
CA ASN A 315 46.67 37.87 17.58
C ASN A 315 46.97 38.93 18.66
N GLU A 316 47.42 38.51 19.84
CA GLU A 316 47.87 39.40 20.92
C GLU A 316 49.33 39.09 21.26
N SER A 317 50.23 39.42 20.33
CA SER A 317 51.63 39.69 20.67
C SER A 317 52.30 40.40 19.49
N THR A 318 51.95 41.66 19.29
CA THR A 318 52.85 42.59 18.60
C THR A 318 53.59 43.35 19.71
N PRO A 319 54.87 43.08 20.00
CA PRO A 319 55.65 44.04 20.75
C PRO A 319 55.93 45.22 19.82
N SER A 320 55.26 46.34 20.07
CA SER A 320 55.71 47.64 19.60
C SER A 320 56.97 48.02 20.38
N SER A 321 58.13 47.97 19.74
CA SER A 321 59.27 48.77 20.18
C SER A 321 59.94 49.42 18.97
N ILE A 322 59.53 50.66 18.75
CA ILE A 322 60.29 51.67 18.01
C ILE A 322 61.43 52.14 18.92
N GLY A 323 62.66 52.14 18.38
CA GLY A 323 63.67 53.17 18.67
C GLY A 323 64.62 52.96 19.86
N GLY A 324 65.90 53.23 19.62
CA GLY A 324 66.85 53.64 20.66
C GLY A 324 68.20 52.92 20.63
N ALA A 325 69.20 53.57 20.05
CA ALA A 325 70.61 53.20 20.10
C ALA A 325 71.17 53.23 21.54
N THR A 326 72.20 52.41 21.85
CA THR A 326 73.54 52.86 22.28
C THR A 326 74.50 51.69 22.57
N GLU A 327 75.76 52.00 22.34
CA GLU A 327 77.06 51.33 22.55
C GLU A 327 77.20 50.34 23.72
N TYR A 328 77.92 49.23 23.49
CA TYR A 328 79.34 49.04 23.84
C TYR A 328 79.99 48.01 22.91
#